data_AF-A0AAV7KE96-F1
#
_entry.id   AF-A0AAV7KE96-F1
#
_cell.length_a   1.000
_cell.length_b   1.000
_cell.length_c   1.000
_cell.angle_alpha   90.00
_cell.angle_beta   90.00
_cell.angle_gamma   90.00
#
_symmetry.space_group_name_H-M   'P 1'
#
loop_
_entity.id
_entity.type
_entity.pdbx_description
1 polymer ?
#
loop_
_entity_poly.entity_id
_entity_poly.type
_entity_poly.pdbx_seq_one_letter_code
_entity_poly.pdbx_strand_id
1 'polypeptide(L)'
;MKLLETLLLRIRDRFKKAKRSLDCLEGEWRHSNIPKKPELKKNHVCDVLESSSDDGEVPIHSVATVAKEIIVSGRFCNLSNKHVPVDKALFLLDLLQVGRRKYTQLRHTLLPDNIDSHLTVNAIELFTQIDDIESFFALSTNERFKLTHQPISEINMHPASQLHSYTGVFRWFNLLVYHLRIEKFTWSPTSPVIKESMKFLQTFIQEKTGLKVDQPNSSGGTTSTGNVARRAFSDETEYLECILSTVAIQYRLILSKIHTQLSAILRVFNSSHKANILELGKLCKDTYLVILDSFPWASMTPTLHKLLAHSEELIRESNSSCGLKAFLAEGKESCTKSVRKYRENLARKVSFETNIMDIFVRLTSQSYPTLVNYRTILTCERCGQSGHTTRSKCCNAMNNQKTSIQTLFTTLTSNTDCLS
;
A
#
# COMPACT_ATOMS: atom_id res chain seq x y z
N MET A 1 5.17 -9.70 -39.61
CA MET A 1 4.15 -9.01 -40.43
C MET A 1 2.81 -9.73 -40.47
N LYS A 2 2.65 -10.93 -41.06
CA LYS A 2 1.35 -11.66 -41.10
C LYS A 2 0.70 -11.94 -39.73
N LEU A 3 1.52 -12.20 -38.71
CA LEU A 3 1.07 -12.38 -37.33
C LEU A 3 0.52 -11.09 -36.71
N LEU A 4 1.10 -9.93 -37.08
CA LEU A 4 0.69 -8.61 -36.61
C LEU A 4 -0.66 -8.20 -37.23
N GLU A 5 -0.85 -8.45 -38.53
CA GLU A 5 -2.14 -8.24 -39.22
C GLU A 5 -3.25 -9.10 -38.62
N THR A 6 -2.95 -10.37 -38.33
CA THR A 6 -3.91 -11.30 -37.70
C THR A 6 -4.30 -10.82 -36.29
N LEU A 7 -3.35 -10.25 -35.55
CA LEU A 7 -3.60 -9.69 -34.21
C LEU A 7 -4.48 -8.42 -34.28
N LEU A 8 -4.17 -7.50 -35.20
CA LEU A 8 -4.93 -6.26 -35.40
C LEU A 8 -6.38 -6.53 -35.84
N LEU A 9 -6.60 -7.55 -36.68
CA LEU A 9 -7.94 -8.00 -37.06
C LEU A 9 -8.74 -8.52 -35.86
N ARG A 10 -8.12 -9.31 -34.97
CA ARG A 10 -8.77 -9.83 -33.75
C ARG A 10 -9.12 -8.73 -32.76
N ILE A 11 -8.25 -7.72 -32.61
CA ILE A 11 -8.52 -6.55 -31.76
C ILE A 11 -9.70 -5.75 -32.33
N ARG A 12 -9.70 -5.49 -33.64
CA ARG A 12 -10.79 -4.77 -34.31
C ARG A 12 -12.14 -5.47 -34.15
N ASP A 13 -12.18 -6.79 -34.23
CA ASP A 13 -13.41 -7.57 -34.06
C ASP A 13 -13.91 -7.56 -32.61
N ARG A 14 -13.02 -7.54 -31.62
CA ARG A 14 -13.40 -7.38 -30.21
C ARG A 14 -14.01 -6.01 -29.92
N PHE A 15 -13.45 -4.94 -30.49
CA PHE A 15 -14.03 -3.60 -30.39
C PHE A 15 -15.39 -3.50 -31.08
N LYS A 16 -15.57 -4.13 -32.24
CA LYS A 16 -16.89 -4.18 -32.91
C LYS A 16 -17.94 -4.93 -32.09
N LYS A 17 -17.57 -6.04 -31.44
CA LYS A 17 -18.47 -6.77 -30.54
C LYS A 17 -18.85 -5.93 -29.31
N ALA A 18 -17.88 -5.28 -28.68
CA ALA A 18 -18.13 -4.40 -27.53
C ALA A 18 -19.06 -3.23 -27.88
N LYS A 19 -18.87 -2.61 -29.05
CA LYS A 19 -19.74 -1.54 -29.54
C LYS A 19 -21.19 -2.01 -29.77
N ARG A 20 -21.38 -3.16 -30.42
CA ARG A 20 -22.71 -3.75 -30.62
C ARG A 20 -23.42 -4.08 -29.30
N SER A 21 -22.68 -4.56 -28.30
CA SER A 21 -23.24 -4.80 -26.97
C SER A 21 -23.68 -3.51 -26.27
N LEU A 22 -22.95 -2.40 -26.47
CA LEU A 22 -23.35 -1.09 -25.96
C LEU A 22 -24.60 -0.56 -26.69
N ASP A 23 -24.62 -0.66 -28.02
CA ASP A 23 -25.75 -0.19 -28.84
C ASP A 23 -27.04 -1.00 -28.53
N CYS A 24 -26.91 -2.30 -28.21
CA CYS A 24 -28.02 -3.14 -27.73
C CYS A 24 -28.57 -2.65 -26.38
N LEU A 25 -27.70 -2.29 -25.44
CA LEU A 25 -28.09 -1.79 -24.12
C LEU A 25 -28.80 -0.43 -24.20
N GLU A 26 -28.38 0.44 -25.13
CA GLU A 26 -29.09 1.70 -25.41
C GLU A 26 -30.45 1.48 -26.08
N GLY A 27 -30.59 0.46 -26.92
CA GLY A 27 -31.86 0.10 -27.57
C GLY A 27 -32.90 -0.47 -26.61
N GLU A 28 -32.50 -1.32 -25.67
CA GLU A 28 -33.38 -1.91 -24.65
C GLU A 28 -33.87 -0.87 -23.64
N TRP A 29 -33.07 0.15 -23.33
CA TRP A 29 -33.49 1.27 -22.47
C TRP A 29 -34.59 2.14 -23.09
N ARG A 30 -34.69 2.20 -24.43
CA ARG A 30 -35.73 2.98 -25.13
C ARG A 30 -37.09 2.28 -25.23
N HIS A 31 -37.19 0.99 -24.90
CA HIS A 31 -38.40 0.18 -25.13
C HIS A 31 -39.07 -0.33 -23.85
N SER A 32 -38.63 0.08 -22.65
CA SER A 32 -39.33 -0.26 -21.41
C SER A 32 -40.61 0.56 -21.25
N ASN A 33 -41.76 -0.10 -21.46
CA ASN A 33 -43.13 0.41 -21.34
C ASN A 33 -43.40 1.13 -20.01
N ILE A 34 -43.61 2.45 -20.08
CA ILE A 34 -44.28 3.24 -19.04
C ILE A 34 -45.77 3.35 -19.45
N PRO A 35 -46.74 3.06 -18.56
CA PRO A 35 -48.15 3.05 -18.93
C PRO A 35 -48.67 4.47 -19.20
N LYS A 36 -49.39 4.64 -20.33
CA LYS A 36 -50.10 5.88 -20.70
C LYS A 36 -51.23 6.18 -19.71
N LYS A 37 -51.27 7.40 -19.17
CA LYS A 37 -52.38 7.95 -18.36
C LYS A 37 -53.51 8.48 -19.27
N PRO A 38 -54.77 8.51 -18.79
CA PRO A 38 -55.93 8.89 -19.59
C PRO A 38 -56.08 10.41 -19.73
N GLU A 39 -56.68 10.83 -20.84
CA GLU A 39 -57.01 12.22 -21.17
C GLU A 39 -57.89 12.88 -20.10
N LEU A 40 -57.47 14.05 -19.64
CA LEU A 40 -58.27 14.96 -18.83
C LEU A 40 -58.29 16.33 -19.51
N LYS A 41 -59.52 16.83 -19.69
CA LYS A 41 -59.89 18.02 -20.47
C LYS A 41 -59.14 19.28 -20.02
N LYS A 42 -58.69 20.05 -21.02
CA LYS A 42 -58.18 21.41 -20.92
C LYS A 42 -59.18 22.31 -20.17
N ASN A 43 -58.69 23.06 -19.18
CA ASN A 43 -59.24 24.35 -18.79
C ASN A 43 -58.08 25.29 -18.41
N HIS A 44 -58.20 26.51 -18.92
CA HIS A 44 -57.19 27.55 -19.08
C HIS A 44 -56.44 27.96 -17.80
N VAL A 45 -55.13 28.18 -17.95
CA VAL A 45 -54.37 29.40 -17.57
C VAL A 45 -52.88 29.00 -17.53
N CYS A 46 -52.12 29.37 -18.57
CA CYS A 46 -50.70 29.76 -18.55
C CYS A 46 -50.14 29.82 -19.98
N ASP A 47 -50.54 30.85 -20.73
CA ASP A 47 -49.91 31.23 -22.01
C ASP A 47 -48.61 31.97 -21.72
N VAL A 48 -47.50 31.26 -21.47
CA VAL A 48 -46.12 31.82 -21.65
C VAL A 48 -45.12 30.78 -22.23
N LEU A 49 -45.46 29.50 -22.40
CA LEU A 49 -44.47 28.49 -22.84
C LEU A 49 -44.97 27.55 -23.94
N GLU A 50 -45.66 28.08 -24.96
CA GLU A 50 -45.90 27.32 -26.20
C GLU A 50 -45.51 28.16 -27.44
N SER A 51 -44.20 28.21 -27.71
CA SER A 51 -43.69 28.36 -29.08
C SER A 51 -42.25 27.87 -29.19
N SER A 52 -42.06 26.55 -29.21
CA SER A 52 -41.01 25.89 -30.02
C SER A 52 -41.05 24.38 -29.75
N SER A 53 -41.89 23.68 -30.51
CA SER A 53 -41.59 22.32 -30.92
C SER A 53 -40.54 22.41 -32.04
N ASP A 54 -39.31 22.01 -31.71
CA ASP A 54 -38.38 21.23 -32.54
C ASP A 54 -36.99 21.33 -31.90
N ASP A 55 -36.38 20.17 -31.64
CA ASP A 55 -34.99 19.92 -31.25
C ASP A 55 -34.22 21.07 -30.56
N GLY A 56 -34.14 21.04 -29.22
CA GLY A 56 -33.26 21.97 -28.50
C GLY A 56 -33.21 21.79 -26.99
N GLU A 57 -32.00 21.74 -26.44
CA GLU A 57 -31.71 21.81 -25.01
C GLU A 57 -32.42 22.99 -24.32
N VAL A 58 -33.03 22.75 -23.15
CA VAL A 58 -33.54 23.83 -22.31
C VAL A 58 -32.35 24.59 -21.72
N PRO A 59 -32.20 25.91 -21.93
CA PRO A 59 -31.07 26.64 -21.40
C PRO A 59 -31.08 26.63 -19.87
N ILE A 60 -29.97 26.20 -19.26
CA ILE A 60 -29.69 26.24 -17.80
C ILE A 60 -30.00 27.63 -17.21
N HIS A 61 -29.89 28.68 -18.02
CA HIS A 61 -30.21 30.06 -17.65
C HIS A 61 -31.69 30.28 -17.26
N SER A 62 -32.64 29.53 -17.82
CA SER A 62 -34.08 29.68 -17.49
C SER A 62 -34.43 29.09 -16.12
N VAL A 63 -33.88 27.91 -15.79
CA VAL A 63 -34.07 27.23 -14.51
C VAL A 63 -33.37 27.99 -13.38
N ALA A 64 -32.17 28.52 -13.64
CA ALA A 64 -31.43 29.35 -12.69
C ALA A 64 -32.15 30.67 -12.37
N THR A 65 -32.89 31.24 -13.33
CA THR A 65 -33.63 32.50 -13.14
C THR A 65 -34.86 32.28 -12.26
N VAL A 66 -35.60 31.18 -12.46
CA VAL A 66 -36.74 30.81 -11.61
C VAL A 66 -36.29 30.47 -10.18
N ALA A 67 -35.17 29.76 -10.03
CA ALA A 67 -34.58 29.48 -8.71
C ALA A 67 -34.11 30.77 -8.00
N LYS A 68 -33.56 31.74 -8.74
CA LYS A 68 -33.16 33.05 -8.20
C LYS A 68 -34.36 33.86 -7.72
N GLU A 69 -35.47 33.90 -8.45
CA GLU A 69 -36.67 34.63 -8.01
C GLU A 69 -37.30 34.04 -6.75
N ILE A 70 -37.31 32.71 -6.61
CA ILE A 70 -37.82 32.03 -5.40
C ILE A 70 -36.95 32.36 -4.18
N ILE A 71 -35.62 32.43 -4.35
CA ILE A 71 -34.67 32.71 -3.27
C ILE A 71 -34.66 34.21 -2.90
N VAL A 72 -34.73 35.11 -3.89
CA VAL A 72 -34.64 36.57 -3.68
C VAL A 72 -35.95 37.17 -3.16
N SER A 73 -37.11 36.61 -3.51
CA SER A 73 -38.40 37.16 -3.10
C SER A 73 -38.81 36.79 -1.68
N GLY A 74 -38.20 35.77 -1.05
CA GLY A 74 -38.50 35.36 0.33
C GLY A 74 -39.96 34.95 0.59
N ARG A 75 -40.78 34.83 -0.45
CA ARG A 75 -42.21 34.52 -0.35
C ARG A 75 -42.43 33.04 -0.62
N PHE A 76 -42.48 32.23 0.44
CA PHE A 76 -43.26 31.00 0.41
C PHE A 76 -44.74 31.39 0.39
N CYS A 77 -45.27 31.71 -0.79
CA CYS A 77 -46.71 31.86 -0.97
C CYS A 77 -47.37 30.49 -0.75
N ASN A 78 -48.19 30.37 0.29
CA ASN A 78 -49.15 29.30 0.61
C ASN A 78 -49.23 28.15 -0.42
N LEU A 79 -48.44 27.11 -0.23
CA LEU A 79 -48.62 25.79 -0.86
C LEU A 79 -49.59 24.91 -0.05
N SER A 80 -50.60 25.50 0.58
CA SER A 80 -51.56 24.75 1.42
C SER A 80 -52.62 23.99 0.63
N ASN A 81 -52.64 24.04 -0.71
CA ASN A 81 -53.71 23.39 -1.50
C ASN A 81 -53.29 22.72 -2.82
N LYS A 82 -52.01 22.38 -3.00
CA LYS A 82 -51.60 21.52 -4.14
C LYS A 82 -50.60 20.48 -3.66
N HIS A 83 -50.98 19.21 -3.78
CA HIS A 83 -50.08 18.07 -3.60
C HIS A 83 -48.88 18.21 -4.53
N VAL A 84 -47.75 18.66 -3.99
CA VAL A 84 -46.45 18.49 -4.64
C VAL A 84 -46.06 17.03 -4.39
N PRO A 85 -45.87 16.21 -5.44
CA PRO A 85 -45.35 14.86 -5.28
C PRO A 85 -44.03 14.90 -4.51
N VAL A 86 -43.88 14.03 -3.50
CA VAL A 86 -42.74 14.01 -2.57
C VAL A 86 -41.40 13.93 -3.32
N ASP A 87 -41.39 13.20 -4.43
CA ASP A 87 -40.34 13.06 -5.42
C ASP A 87 -39.88 14.40 -6.04
N LYS A 88 -40.79 15.32 -6.34
CA LYS A 88 -40.43 16.66 -6.85
C LYS A 88 -39.92 17.59 -5.76
N ALA A 89 -40.42 17.44 -4.53
CA ALA A 89 -39.93 18.19 -3.37
C ALA A 89 -38.51 17.74 -2.98
N LEU A 90 -38.22 16.43 -3.04
CA LEU A 90 -36.89 15.86 -2.82
C LEU A 90 -35.89 16.32 -3.89
N PHE A 91 -36.29 16.34 -5.17
CA PHE A 91 -35.44 16.84 -6.25
C PHE A 91 -35.09 18.33 -6.11
N LEU A 92 -36.04 19.17 -5.67
CA LEU A 92 -35.79 20.58 -5.38
C LEU A 92 -34.92 20.79 -4.14
N LEU A 93 -35.07 19.95 -3.12
CA LEU A 93 -34.19 19.93 -1.94
C LEU A 93 -32.75 19.52 -2.32
N ASP A 94 -32.59 18.53 -3.20
CA ASP A 94 -31.28 18.15 -3.73
C ASP A 94 -30.65 19.28 -4.54
N LEU A 95 -31.41 19.96 -5.42
CA LEU A 95 -30.93 21.12 -6.17
C LEU A 95 -30.53 22.30 -5.26
N LEU A 96 -31.28 22.56 -4.19
CA LEU A 96 -30.97 23.60 -3.20
C LEU A 96 -29.76 23.22 -2.33
N GLN A 97 -29.56 21.94 -2.02
CA GLN A 97 -28.35 21.46 -1.37
C GLN A 97 -27.13 21.52 -2.30
N VAL A 98 -27.30 21.24 -3.58
CA VAL A 98 -26.26 21.36 -4.63
C VAL A 98 -25.81 22.82 -4.77
N GLY A 99 -26.73 23.79 -4.69
CA GLY A 99 -26.40 25.23 -4.72
C GLY A 99 -25.53 25.74 -3.56
N ARG A 100 -25.36 24.97 -2.47
CA ARG A 100 -24.45 25.29 -1.34
C ARG A 100 -23.13 24.52 -1.37
N ARG A 101 -22.94 23.58 -2.29
CA ARG A 101 -21.72 22.77 -2.35
C ARG A 101 -20.70 23.50 -3.21
N LYS A 102 -19.58 23.89 -2.60
CA LYS A 102 -18.39 24.25 -3.37
C LYS A 102 -18.03 23.04 -4.23
N TYR A 103 -18.01 23.21 -5.55
CA TYR A 103 -17.50 22.20 -6.45
C TYR A 103 -15.99 22.14 -6.25
N THR A 104 -15.52 21.07 -5.61
CA THR A 104 -14.10 20.76 -5.52
C THR A 104 -13.73 19.93 -6.72
N GLN A 105 -12.94 20.48 -7.63
CA GLN A 105 -12.33 19.69 -8.69
C GLN A 105 -11.20 18.84 -8.09
N LEU A 106 -11.35 17.52 -8.17
CA LEU A 106 -10.33 16.58 -7.73
C LEU A 106 -9.52 16.11 -8.94
N ARG A 107 -8.19 16.17 -8.83
CA ARG A 107 -7.26 15.56 -9.78
C ARG A 107 -6.65 14.34 -9.11
N HIS A 108 -6.79 13.18 -9.72
CA HIS A 108 -6.22 11.93 -9.23
C HIS A 108 -4.94 11.60 -9.99
N THR A 109 -3.88 11.28 -9.26
CA THR A 109 -2.65 10.68 -9.79
C THR A 109 -2.56 9.28 -9.21
N LEU A 110 -2.53 8.26 -10.06
CA LEU A 110 -2.42 6.87 -9.65
C LEU A 110 -0.97 6.41 -9.83
N LEU A 111 -0.38 5.89 -8.76
CA LEU A 111 0.96 5.32 -8.78
C LEU A 111 0.86 3.78 -8.63
N PRO A 112 1.42 2.98 -9.55
CA PRO A 112 1.33 1.52 -9.54
C PRO A 112 2.33 0.87 -8.56
N ASP A 113 2.49 1.44 -7.36
CA ASP A 113 3.62 1.12 -6.47
C ASP A 113 3.40 -0.10 -5.59
N ASN A 114 2.19 -0.67 -5.59
CA ASN A 114 1.78 -1.81 -4.75
C ASN A 114 1.74 -3.13 -5.55
N ILE A 115 2.81 -3.38 -6.30
CA ILE A 115 3.01 -4.58 -7.12
C ILE A 115 4.28 -5.27 -6.62
N ASP A 116 4.25 -6.59 -6.46
CA ASP A 116 5.44 -7.36 -6.10
C ASP A 116 6.49 -7.25 -7.21
N SER A 117 7.77 -7.20 -6.87
CA SER A 117 8.88 -7.35 -7.83
C SER A 117 8.70 -8.50 -8.83
N HIS A 118 8.24 -9.67 -8.41
CA HIS A 118 7.98 -10.81 -9.29
C HIS A 118 6.82 -10.55 -10.26
N LEU A 119 5.76 -9.88 -9.79
CA LEU A 119 4.64 -9.48 -10.64
C LEU A 119 5.02 -8.33 -11.57
N THR A 120 5.94 -7.47 -11.14
CA THR A 120 6.49 -6.37 -11.93
C THR A 120 7.33 -6.93 -13.07
N VAL A 121 8.19 -7.93 -12.80
CA VAL A 121 8.94 -8.66 -13.82
C VAL A 121 7.99 -9.33 -14.81
N ASN A 122 7.00 -10.09 -14.33
CA ASN A 122 6.03 -10.74 -15.21
C ASN A 122 5.19 -9.74 -16.03
N ALA A 123 4.84 -8.59 -15.45
CA ALA A 123 4.11 -7.54 -16.16
C ALA A 123 5.00 -6.87 -17.22
N ILE A 124 6.24 -6.55 -16.89
CA ILE A 124 7.23 -6.01 -17.82
C ILE A 124 7.49 -7.02 -18.94
N GLU A 125 7.70 -8.30 -18.64
CA GLU A 125 7.83 -9.39 -19.63
C GLU A 125 6.63 -9.48 -20.58
N LEU A 126 5.41 -9.29 -20.06
CA LEU A 126 4.19 -9.29 -20.87
C LEU A 126 4.05 -8.06 -21.78
N PHE A 127 4.57 -6.90 -21.35
CA PHE A 127 4.46 -5.64 -22.08
C PHE A 127 5.65 -5.32 -22.97
N THR A 128 6.82 -5.89 -22.68
CA THR A 128 8.06 -5.67 -23.40
C THR A 128 8.69 -7.02 -23.70
N GLN A 129 8.56 -7.50 -24.94
CA GLN A 129 9.39 -8.57 -25.50
C GLN A 129 10.83 -8.07 -25.65
N ILE A 130 11.50 -7.79 -24.52
CA ILE A 130 12.89 -7.37 -24.48
C ILE A 130 13.72 -8.61 -24.17
N ASP A 131 14.55 -9.02 -25.12
CA ASP A 131 15.46 -10.18 -25.07
C ASP A 131 16.58 -10.07 -24.01
N ASP A 132 16.48 -9.13 -23.07
CA ASP A 132 17.61 -8.68 -22.25
C ASP A 132 17.31 -8.66 -20.73
N ILE A 133 16.32 -9.44 -20.29
CA ILE A 133 16.06 -9.63 -18.85
C ILE A 133 17.19 -10.43 -18.20
N GLU A 134 17.85 -11.31 -18.96
CA GLU A 134 19.06 -11.96 -18.50
C GLU A 134 20.20 -10.96 -18.28
N SER A 135 20.33 -9.83 -19.00
CA SER A 135 21.32 -8.80 -18.62
C SER A 135 20.86 -7.94 -17.44
N PHE A 136 19.55 -7.71 -17.26
CA PHE A 136 18.99 -7.07 -16.06
C PHE A 136 19.34 -7.84 -14.78
N PHE A 137 19.37 -9.18 -14.84
CA PHE A 137 19.81 -10.04 -13.73
C PHE A 137 21.30 -10.41 -13.79
N ALA A 138 21.96 -10.50 -14.95
CA ALA A 138 23.37 -10.90 -15.08
C ALA A 138 24.36 -9.75 -14.81
N LEU A 139 23.92 -8.49 -14.87
CA LEU A 139 24.71 -7.34 -14.38
C LEU A 139 24.80 -7.26 -12.84
N SER A 140 24.26 -8.25 -12.11
CA SER A 140 24.06 -8.21 -10.66
C SER A 140 25.18 -8.81 -9.80
N THR A 141 26.30 -9.28 -10.36
CA THR A 141 27.16 -10.17 -9.57
C THR A 141 28.45 -9.61 -9.00
N ASN A 142 28.93 -8.39 -9.28
CA ASN A 142 29.98 -7.76 -8.44
C ASN A 142 30.28 -6.26 -8.71
N GLU A 143 29.98 -5.72 -9.90
CA GLU A 143 30.53 -4.40 -10.29
C GLU A 143 29.62 -3.20 -10.00
N ARG A 144 28.30 -3.39 -9.81
CA ARG A 144 27.34 -2.27 -9.72
C ARG A 144 26.91 -1.82 -8.33
N PHE A 145 27.26 -2.55 -7.27
CA PHE A 145 26.96 -2.12 -5.90
C PHE A 145 28.06 -1.21 -5.34
N LYS A 146 28.49 -0.24 -6.15
CA LYS A 146 29.28 0.89 -5.67
C LYS A 146 28.30 2.02 -5.34
N LEU A 147 28.59 2.81 -4.32
CA LEU A 147 27.89 4.08 -4.10
C LEU A 147 28.13 4.94 -5.34
N THR A 148 27.11 5.12 -6.17
CA THR A 148 27.18 6.03 -7.31
C THR A 148 26.55 7.36 -6.93
N HIS A 149 27.07 8.45 -7.49
CA HIS A 149 26.42 9.75 -7.42
C HIS A 149 25.29 9.90 -8.45
N GLN A 150 25.00 8.84 -9.22
CA GLN A 150 23.97 8.90 -10.24
C GLN A 150 22.59 8.79 -9.57
N PRO A 151 21.61 9.61 -9.99
CA PRO A 151 20.24 9.51 -9.50
C PRO A 151 19.64 8.16 -9.85
N ILE A 152 18.67 7.72 -9.06
CA ILE A 152 17.92 6.50 -9.33
C ILE A 152 17.25 6.63 -10.70
N SER A 153 17.39 5.62 -11.55
CA SER A 153 16.66 5.62 -12.82
C SER A 153 15.16 5.59 -12.54
N GLU A 154 14.37 6.19 -13.43
CA GLU A 154 12.90 6.25 -13.30
C GLU A 154 12.28 4.85 -13.08
N ILE A 155 12.83 3.82 -13.73
CA ILE A 155 12.43 2.41 -13.60
C ILE A 155 12.67 1.87 -12.19
N ASN A 156 13.72 2.35 -11.51
CA ASN A 156 14.09 1.91 -10.15
C ASN A 156 13.43 2.75 -9.04
N MET A 157 12.82 3.89 -9.41
CA MET A 157 12.09 4.79 -8.52
C MET A 157 10.79 4.17 -7.98
N HIS A 158 10.39 3.00 -8.49
CA HIS A 158 9.23 2.27 -7.99
C HIS A 158 9.47 1.65 -6.58
N PRO A 159 8.58 1.94 -5.61
CA PRO A 159 8.56 1.32 -4.27
C PRO A 159 8.27 -0.18 -4.24
N ALA A 160 7.90 -0.79 -5.36
CA ALA A 160 7.42 -2.16 -5.51
C ALA A 160 8.26 -3.26 -4.79
N SER A 161 9.56 -3.06 -4.59
CA SER A 161 10.44 -4.03 -3.92
C SER A 161 10.58 -3.84 -2.40
N GLN A 162 9.88 -2.88 -1.81
CA GLN A 162 10.07 -2.47 -0.41
C GLN A 162 9.38 -3.39 0.61
N LEU A 163 8.39 -4.18 0.17
CA LEU A 163 7.69 -5.19 0.97
C LEU A 163 8.64 -6.10 1.75
N HIS A 164 9.79 -6.41 1.14
CA HIS A 164 10.78 -7.32 1.68
C HIS A 164 11.97 -6.60 2.30
N SER A 165 11.90 -5.30 2.62
CA SER A 165 13.04 -4.60 3.22
C SER A 165 13.48 -5.28 4.53
N TYR A 166 12.52 -5.55 5.42
CA TYR A 166 12.81 -6.26 6.67
C TYR A 166 13.31 -7.68 6.42
N THR A 167 12.61 -8.48 5.61
CA THR A 167 12.96 -9.89 5.39
C THR A 167 14.26 -10.07 4.61
N GLY A 168 14.50 -9.25 3.59
CA GLY A 168 15.70 -9.28 2.76
C GLY A 168 16.94 -8.82 3.51
N VAL A 169 16.84 -7.74 4.30
CA VAL A 169 17.93 -7.30 5.18
C VAL A 169 18.18 -8.30 6.29
N PHE A 170 17.12 -8.84 6.90
CA PHE A 170 17.25 -9.86 7.95
C PHE A 170 17.95 -11.12 7.43
N ARG A 171 17.58 -11.60 6.25
CA ARG A 171 18.21 -12.77 5.61
C ARG A 171 19.69 -12.52 5.32
N TRP A 172 20.04 -11.35 4.78
CA TRP A 172 21.43 -10.99 4.55
C TRP A 172 22.23 -10.94 5.86
N PHE A 173 21.66 -10.32 6.90
CA PHE A 173 22.32 -10.17 8.19
C PHE A 173 22.52 -11.53 8.88
N ASN A 174 21.53 -12.43 8.85
CA ASN A 174 21.70 -13.81 9.33
C ASN A 174 22.80 -14.55 8.57
N LEU A 175 22.83 -14.43 7.23
CA LEU A 175 23.86 -15.07 6.42
C LEU A 175 25.26 -14.58 6.80
N LEU A 176 25.43 -13.27 7.01
CA LEU A 176 26.67 -12.69 7.52
C LEU A 176 27.08 -13.33 8.86
N VAL A 177 26.15 -13.44 9.82
CA VAL A 177 26.40 -14.09 11.12
C VAL A 177 26.79 -15.56 10.95
N TYR A 178 26.14 -16.29 10.03
CA TYR A 178 26.44 -17.70 9.77
C TYR A 178 27.88 -17.91 9.32
N HIS A 179 28.37 -17.02 8.45
CA HIS A 179 29.75 -17.00 7.98
C HIS A 179 30.74 -16.62 9.09
N LEU A 180 30.42 -15.59 9.88
CA LEU A 180 31.29 -15.12 10.95
C LEU A 180 31.46 -16.13 12.09
N ARG A 181 30.40 -16.89 12.41
CA ARG A 181 30.46 -17.95 13.43
C ARG A 181 31.50 -19.03 13.10
N ILE A 182 31.65 -19.37 11.82
CA ILE A 182 32.58 -20.41 11.36
C ILE A 182 33.84 -19.83 10.73
N GLU A 183 34.03 -18.51 10.80
CA GLU A 183 35.14 -17.76 10.21
C GLU A 183 35.40 -18.09 8.73
N LYS A 184 34.32 -18.26 7.95
CA LYS A 184 34.39 -18.57 6.52
C LYS A 184 34.08 -17.33 5.67
N PHE A 185 35.12 -16.68 5.17
CA PHE A 185 35.04 -15.40 4.45
C PHE A 185 34.86 -15.53 2.94
N THR A 186 33.92 -16.39 2.52
CA THR A 186 33.58 -16.56 1.09
C THR A 186 32.07 -16.56 0.98
N TRP A 187 31.48 -15.54 0.36
CA TRP A 187 30.02 -15.41 0.27
C TRP A 187 29.37 -16.54 -0.52
N SER A 188 28.75 -17.49 0.17
CA SER A 188 28.11 -18.65 -0.47
C SER A 188 27.00 -19.21 0.41
N PRO A 189 25.73 -19.11 0.02
CA PRO A 189 24.63 -19.62 0.83
C PRO A 189 24.49 -21.16 0.80
N THR A 190 25.20 -21.85 -0.11
CA THR A 190 24.96 -23.27 -0.39
C THR A 190 25.96 -24.21 0.28
N SER A 191 27.04 -23.69 0.86
CA SER A 191 28.10 -24.51 1.46
C SER A 191 27.57 -25.41 2.59
N PRO A 192 27.97 -26.70 2.66
CA PRO A 192 27.53 -27.61 3.71
C PRO A 192 27.82 -27.08 5.12
N VAL A 193 29.02 -26.51 5.33
CA VAL A 193 29.47 -25.96 6.61
C VAL A 193 28.59 -24.78 7.05
N ILE A 194 28.12 -23.98 6.10
CA ILE A 194 27.23 -22.84 6.39
C ILE A 194 25.83 -23.34 6.74
N LYS A 195 25.34 -24.39 6.08
CA LYS A 195 24.08 -25.03 6.45
C LYS A 195 24.11 -25.61 7.87
N GLU A 196 25.26 -26.12 8.30
CA GLU A 196 25.45 -26.59 9.68
C GLU A 196 25.46 -25.42 10.68
N SER A 197 26.20 -24.35 10.38
CA SER A 197 26.18 -23.09 11.16
C SER A 197 24.76 -22.52 11.29
N MET A 198 24.02 -22.52 10.17
CA MET A 198 22.63 -22.11 10.12
C MET A 198 21.77 -22.98 11.04
N LYS A 199 21.80 -24.31 10.91
CA LYS A 199 21.02 -25.22 11.77
C LYS A 199 21.30 -25.01 13.26
N PHE A 200 22.58 -24.86 13.63
CA PHE A 200 22.96 -24.56 15.00
C PHE A 200 22.30 -23.26 15.49
N LEU A 201 22.43 -22.18 14.72
CA LEU A 201 21.88 -20.88 15.10
C LEU A 201 20.36 -20.87 15.14
N GLN A 202 19.69 -21.60 14.24
CA GLN A 202 18.24 -21.73 14.25
C GLN A 202 17.74 -22.32 15.58
N THR A 203 18.36 -23.41 16.04
CA THR A 203 18.04 -24.03 17.33
C THR A 203 18.38 -23.11 18.48
N PHE A 204 19.59 -22.55 18.48
CA PHE A 204 20.08 -21.68 19.56
C PHE A 204 19.22 -20.41 19.75
N ILE A 205 18.88 -19.73 18.64
CA ILE A 205 18.02 -18.55 18.66
C ILE A 205 16.62 -18.91 19.15
N GLN A 206 16.07 -20.04 18.70
CA GLN A 206 14.75 -20.47 19.15
C GLN A 206 14.72 -20.79 20.64
N GLU A 207 15.74 -21.48 21.17
CA GLU A 207 15.84 -21.80 22.59
C GLU A 207 16.00 -20.56 23.47
N LYS A 208 16.81 -19.58 23.02
CA LYS A 208 17.08 -18.36 23.80
C LYS A 208 16.00 -17.30 23.70
N THR A 209 15.42 -17.11 22.52
CA THR A 209 14.55 -15.96 22.25
C THR A 209 13.10 -16.35 21.91
N GLY A 210 12.85 -17.64 21.67
CA GLY A 210 11.57 -18.13 21.14
C GLY A 210 11.32 -17.77 19.67
N LEU A 211 12.27 -17.12 18.98
CA LEU A 211 12.13 -16.77 17.56
C LEU A 211 12.48 -17.96 16.67
N LYS A 212 11.59 -18.28 15.72
CA LYS A 212 11.84 -19.27 14.67
C LYS A 212 12.43 -18.58 13.44
N VAL A 213 13.74 -18.66 13.27
CA VAL A 213 14.48 -18.01 12.19
C VAL A 213 14.87 -19.03 11.12
N ASP A 214 14.69 -18.69 9.85
CA ASP A 214 15.15 -19.45 8.65
C ASP A 214 14.75 -20.94 8.58
N GLN A 215 13.73 -21.36 9.32
CA GLN A 215 13.22 -22.73 9.25
C GLN A 215 12.31 -22.89 8.02
N PRO A 216 12.39 -24.01 7.28
CA PRO A 216 11.51 -24.25 6.15
C PRO A 216 10.04 -24.34 6.59
N ASN A 217 9.16 -23.70 5.83
CA ASN A 217 7.71 -23.78 6.03
C ASN A 217 7.09 -24.77 5.03
N SER A 218 6.01 -25.45 5.41
CA SER A 218 5.31 -26.45 4.59
C SER A 218 4.68 -25.90 3.31
N SER A 219 4.49 -24.58 3.22
CA SER A 219 3.86 -23.88 2.10
C SER A 219 4.85 -23.30 1.08
N GLY A 220 6.15 -23.64 1.18
CA GLY A 220 7.20 -23.05 0.36
C GLY A 220 7.60 -21.67 0.89
N GLY A 221 8.74 -21.60 1.57
CA GLY A 221 9.25 -20.38 2.21
C GLY A 221 9.99 -20.67 3.51
N THR A 222 10.36 -19.62 4.24
CA THR A 222 11.00 -19.74 5.56
C THR A 222 10.15 -19.10 6.66
N THR A 223 10.42 -19.45 7.92
CA THR A 223 9.77 -18.83 9.09
C THR A 223 10.21 -17.38 9.32
N SER A 224 11.21 -16.88 8.59
CA SER A 224 11.71 -15.49 8.62
C SER A 224 10.73 -14.51 7.95
N THR A 225 9.52 -14.43 8.51
CA THR A 225 8.49 -13.48 8.09
C THR A 225 8.84 -12.04 8.48
N GLY A 226 8.14 -11.06 7.91
CA GLY A 226 8.31 -9.65 8.29
C GLY A 226 8.16 -9.40 9.80
N ASN A 227 7.26 -10.13 10.47
CA ASN A 227 7.10 -10.04 11.93
C ASN A 227 8.32 -10.56 12.71
N VAL A 228 8.93 -11.67 12.25
CA VAL A 228 10.15 -12.21 12.88
C VAL A 228 11.30 -11.23 12.69
N ALA A 229 11.47 -10.70 11.48
CA ALA A 229 12.50 -9.70 11.18
C ALA A 229 12.33 -8.43 12.02
N ARG A 230 11.11 -7.89 12.16
CA ARG A 230 10.83 -6.72 13.01
C ARG A 230 11.22 -6.96 14.46
N ARG A 231 10.88 -8.13 15.01
CA ARG A 231 11.25 -8.49 16.39
C ARG A 231 12.76 -8.62 16.54
N ALA A 232 13.44 -9.24 15.58
CA ALA A 232 14.90 -9.37 15.59
C ALA A 232 15.65 -8.03 15.48
N PHE A 233 15.07 -7.04 14.79
CA PHE A 233 15.58 -5.66 14.75
C PHE A 233 14.94 -4.76 15.83
N SER A 234 14.34 -5.33 16.87
CA SER A 234 13.78 -4.56 17.99
C SER A 234 14.50 -4.89 19.28
N ASP A 235 14.34 -4.00 20.27
CA ASP A 235 14.80 -4.23 21.64
C ASP A 235 13.88 -5.18 22.43
N GLU A 236 12.81 -5.69 21.80
CA GLU A 236 11.84 -6.59 22.46
C GLU A 236 12.38 -8.01 22.65
N THR A 237 13.46 -8.36 21.95
CA THR A 237 14.05 -9.69 22.00
C THR A 237 15.55 -9.61 22.24
N GLU A 238 16.10 -10.59 22.93
CA GLU A 238 17.55 -10.75 23.13
C GLU A 238 18.24 -11.30 21.86
N TYR A 239 17.65 -11.11 20.68
CA TYR A 239 18.17 -11.64 19.42
C TYR A 239 19.60 -11.18 19.14
N LEU A 240 19.87 -9.87 19.31
CA LEU A 240 21.21 -9.32 19.07
C LEU A 240 22.23 -9.95 20.04
N GLU A 241 21.95 -9.94 21.34
CA GLU A 241 22.86 -10.54 22.34
C GLU A 241 23.09 -12.04 22.09
N CYS A 242 22.03 -12.75 21.70
CA CYS A 242 22.09 -14.16 21.34
C CYS A 242 23.06 -14.38 20.18
N ILE A 243 22.93 -13.67 19.05
CA ILE A 243 23.86 -13.85 17.92
C ILE A 243 25.29 -13.42 18.26
N LEU A 244 25.46 -12.33 19.03
CA LEU A 244 26.78 -11.81 19.40
C LEU A 244 27.55 -12.82 20.25
N SER A 245 26.86 -13.59 21.11
CA SER A 245 27.48 -14.66 21.90
C SER A 245 28.08 -15.81 21.06
N THR A 246 27.61 -15.98 19.82
CA THR A 246 28.03 -17.09 18.94
C THR A 246 29.17 -16.74 17.99
N VAL A 247 29.52 -15.46 17.88
CA VAL A 247 30.58 -14.97 17.02
C VAL A 247 31.79 -14.55 17.83
N ALA A 248 32.95 -14.57 17.18
CA ALA A 248 34.22 -14.16 17.78
C ALA A 248 34.19 -12.70 18.25
N ILE A 249 34.88 -12.43 19.36
CA ILE A 249 34.80 -11.16 20.10
C ILE A 249 35.12 -9.94 19.22
N GLN A 250 36.06 -10.09 18.28
CA GLN A 250 36.49 -9.02 17.37
C GLN A 250 35.37 -8.50 16.45
N TYR A 251 34.35 -9.31 16.15
CA TYR A 251 33.24 -8.91 15.28
C TYR A 251 32.06 -8.32 16.04
N ARG A 252 32.01 -8.45 17.38
CA ARG A 252 30.80 -8.12 18.13
C ARG A 252 30.44 -6.64 18.09
N LEU A 253 31.44 -5.77 18.25
CA LEU A 253 31.23 -4.32 18.24
C LEU A 253 30.69 -3.84 16.89
N ILE A 254 31.31 -4.31 15.80
CA ILE A 254 30.93 -3.88 14.45
C ILE A 254 29.57 -4.44 14.03
N LEU A 255 29.25 -5.68 14.40
CA LEU A 255 27.93 -6.27 14.17
C LEU A 255 26.84 -5.56 14.97
N SER A 256 27.09 -5.24 16.24
CA SER A 256 26.15 -4.48 17.07
C SER A 256 25.86 -3.10 16.47
N LYS A 257 26.90 -2.41 15.98
CA LYS A 257 26.76 -1.13 15.26
C LYS A 257 25.91 -1.29 14.01
N ILE A 258 26.23 -2.23 13.13
CA ILE A 258 25.49 -2.46 11.87
C ILE A 258 24.03 -2.81 12.16
N HIS A 259 23.76 -3.72 13.11
CA HIS A 259 22.40 -4.10 13.49
C HIS A 259 21.58 -2.89 13.97
N THR A 260 22.16 -2.08 14.86
CA THR A 260 21.52 -0.89 15.41
C THR A 260 21.19 0.12 14.31
N GLN A 261 22.12 0.37 13.39
CA GLN A 261 21.92 1.30 12.28
C GLN A 261 20.88 0.78 11.29
N LEU A 262 20.95 -0.49 10.89
CA LEU A 262 19.96 -1.13 10.03
C LEU A 262 18.56 -1.10 10.66
N SER A 263 18.46 -1.33 11.97
CA SER A 263 17.19 -1.23 12.68
C SER A 263 16.59 0.18 12.58
N ALA A 264 17.39 1.22 12.84
CA ALA A 264 16.94 2.61 12.74
C ALA A 264 16.50 2.96 11.30
N ILE A 265 17.32 2.62 10.29
CA ILE A 265 17.01 2.84 8.88
C ILE A 265 15.72 2.14 8.48
N LEU A 266 15.57 0.85 8.81
CA LEU A 266 14.38 0.06 8.50
C LEU A 266 13.13 0.65 9.14
N ARG A 267 13.23 1.14 10.40
CA ARG A 267 12.09 1.80 11.08
C ARG A 267 11.67 3.08 10.36
N VAL A 268 12.62 3.95 9.99
CA VAL A 268 12.30 5.18 9.24
C VAL A 268 11.68 4.84 7.89
N PHE A 269 12.31 3.93 7.15
CA PHE A 269 11.88 3.50 5.83
C PHE A 269 10.47 2.91 5.83
N ASN A 270 10.12 2.15 6.86
CA ASN A 270 8.81 1.52 7.03
C ASN A 270 7.86 2.30 7.94
N SER A 271 8.11 3.60 8.16
CA SER A 271 7.25 4.46 8.98
C SER A 271 6.28 5.29 8.12
N SER A 272 5.38 6.01 8.80
CA SER A 272 4.56 7.08 8.22
C SER A 272 4.98 8.47 8.73
N HIS A 273 6.13 8.55 9.40
CA HIS A 273 6.65 9.80 9.94
C HIS A 273 7.46 10.55 8.89
N LYS A 274 7.55 11.86 9.07
CA LYS A 274 8.45 12.68 8.26
C LYS A 274 9.89 12.41 8.69
N ALA A 275 10.72 12.04 7.73
CA ALA A 275 12.13 11.74 7.92
C ALA A 275 13.00 12.99 7.72
N ASN A 276 14.06 13.10 8.52
CA ASN A 276 15.17 14.00 8.23
C ASN A 276 16.04 13.36 7.15
N ILE A 277 15.83 13.79 5.90
CA ILE A 277 16.45 13.18 4.71
C ILE A 277 17.97 13.24 4.74
N LEU A 278 18.55 14.36 5.20
CA LEU A 278 20.00 14.53 5.24
C LEU A 278 20.65 13.58 6.26
N GLU A 279 20.07 13.50 7.47
CA GLU A 279 20.57 12.59 8.50
C GLU A 279 20.35 11.12 8.12
N LEU A 280 19.23 10.79 7.47
CA LEU A 280 18.98 9.45 6.94
C LEU A 280 19.99 9.08 5.86
N GLY A 281 20.23 9.96 4.89
CA GLY A 281 21.19 9.74 3.81
C GLY A 281 22.60 9.52 4.34
N LYS A 282 23.03 10.36 5.30
CA LYS A 282 24.30 10.20 6.00
C LYS A 282 24.39 8.85 6.70
N LEU A 283 23.39 8.48 7.50
CA LEU A 283 23.39 7.20 8.21
C LEU A 283 23.45 6.01 7.24
N CYS A 284 22.68 6.05 6.16
CA CYS A 284 22.67 4.98 5.16
C CYS A 284 24.04 4.84 4.48
N LYS A 285 24.67 5.95 4.09
CA LYS A 285 26.01 5.98 3.50
C LYS A 285 27.08 5.48 4.47
N ASP A 286 27.05 5.95 5.72
CA ASP A 286 28.00 5.53 6.75
C ASP A 286 27.88 4.03 7.03
N THR A 287 26.65 3.50 7.10
CA THR A 287 26.41 2.06 7.24
C THR A 287 26.91 1.27 6.03
N TYR A 288 26.69 1.79 4.81
CA TYR A 288 27.17 1.16 3.59
C TYR A 288 28.69 0.98 3.59
N LEU A 289 29.42 2.06 3.89
CA LEU A 289 30.88 2.08 3.94
C LEU A 289 31.41 1.14 5.03
N VAL A 290 30.82 1.19 6.23
CA VAL A 290 31.18 0.30 7.33
C VAL A 290 31.06 -1.18 6.94
N ILE A 291 30.00 -1.56 6.22
CA ILE A 291 29.82 -2.94 5.75
C ILE A 291 30.90 -3.33 4.75
N LEU A 292 31.19 -2.47 3.76
CA LEU A 292 32.21 -2.73 2.75
C LEU A 292 33.61 -2.87 3.36
N ASP A 293 33.97 -1.96 4.27
CA ASP A 293 35.29 -1.93 4.89
C ASP A 293 35.49 -3.12 5.83
N SER A 294 34.45 -3.49 6.58
CA SER A 294 34.54 -4.56 7.60
C SER A 294 34.36 -5.95 7.01
N PHE A 295 33.57 -6.09 5.94
CA PHE A 295 33.20 -7.36 5.33
C PHE A 295 33.30 -7.30 3.80
N PRO A 296 34.49 -7.04 3.23
CA PRO A 296 34.66 -6.89 1.77
C PRO A 296 34.34 -8.18 1.00
N TRP A 297 34.36 -9.32 1.68
CA TRP A 297 33.99 -10.63 1.14
C TRP A 297 32.48 -10.87 1.08
N ALA A 298 31.66 -10.05 1.75
CA ALA A 298 30.21 -10.21 1.84
C ALA A 298 29.50 -9.41 0.75
N SER A 299 28.82 -10.10 -0.18
CA SER A 299 28.07 -9.43 -1.24
C SER A 299 26.76 -8.84 -0.70
N MET A 300 26.43 -7.60 -1.09
CA MET A 300 25.17 -6.97 -0.73
C MET A 300 24.03 -7.54 -1.59
N THR A 301 22.89 -7.80 -0.97
CA THR A 301 21.67 -8.14 -1.74
C THR A 301 21.10 -6.89 -2.41
N PRO A 302 20.36 -7.02 -3.52
CA PRO A 302 19.65 -5.90 -4.14
C PRO A 302 18.77 -5.13 -3.15
N THR A 303 18.12 -5.82 -2.21
CA THR A 303 17.29 -5.20 -1.15
C THR A 303 18.12 -4.35 -0.20
N LEU A 304 19.25 -4.87 0.30
CA LEU A 304 20.12 -4.11 1.19
C LEU A 304 20.74 -2.91 0.49
N HIS A 305 21.20 -3.10 -0.75
CA HIS A 305 21.73 -2.02 -1.56
C HIS A 305 20.67 -0.95 -1.80
N LYS A 306 19.45 -1.31 -2.24
CA LYS A 306 18.38 -0.32 -2.44
C LYS A 306 18.01 0.42 -1.16
N LEU A 307 18.02 -0.27 -0.01
CA LEU A 307 17.83 0.37 1.28
C LEU A 307 18.96 1.39 1.56
N LEU A 308 20.23 0.99 1.48
CA LEU A 308 21.32 1.86 1.91
C LEU A 308 21.73 2.92 0.86
N ALA A 309 21.57 2.66 -0.43
CA ALA A 309 21.96 3.56 -1.50
C ALA A 309 20.82 4.50 -1.93
N HIS A 310 19.56 4.06 -1.80
CA HIS A 310 18.42 4.77 -2.40
C HIS A 310 17.33 5.20 -1.41
N SER A 311 17.43 4.89 -0.11
CA SER A 311 16.37 5.31 0.84
C SER A 311 16.15 6.82 0.87
N GLU A 312 17.23 7.60 0.83
CA GLU A 312 17.16 9.07 0.85
C GLU A 312 16.33 9.59 -0.33
N GLU A 313 16.69 9.17 -1.53
CA GLU A 313 16.05 9.59 -2.78
C GLU A 313 14.61 9.08 -2.87
N LEU A 314 14.37 7.80 -2.56
CA LEU A 314 13.02 7.22 -2.56
C LEU A 314 12.08 7.94 -1.59
N ILE A 315 12.52 8.24 -0.38
CA ILE A 315 11.69 8.93 0.61
C ILE A 315 11.44 10.38 0.20
N ARG A 316 12.47 11.06 -0.32
CA ARG A 316 12.37 12.46 -0.77
C ARG A 316 11.40 12.59 -1.94
N GLU A 317 11.61 11.80 -2.99
CA GLU A 317 10.88 11.94 -4.26
C GLU A 317 9.50 11.25 -4.24
N SER A 318 9.39 10.05 -3.66
CA SER A 318 8.15 9.26 -3.75
C SER A 318 7.09 9.64 -2.71
N ASN A 319 7.48 10.24 -1.58
CA ASN A 319 6.53 10.50 -0.49
C ASN A 319 6.78 11.79 0.29
N SER A 320 7.28 12.84 -0.36
CA SER A 320 7.44 14.17 0.26
C SER A 320 8.20 14.14 1.60
N SER A 321 9.27 13.34 1.64
CA SER A 321 10.12 13.12 2.82
C SER A 321 9.48 12.29 3.94
N CYS A 322 8.40 11.56 3.67
CA CYS A 322 7.74 10.70 4.63
C CYS A 322 8.11 9.23 4.39
N GLY A 323 8.21 8.43 5.46
CA GLY A 323 8.50 7.01 5.34
C GLY A 323 7.54 6.28 4.40
N LEU A 324 7.95 5.17 3.82
CA LEU A 324 7.29 4.56 2.67
C LEU A 324 6.23 3.52 3.03
N LYS A 325 5.76 3.51 4.29
CA LYS A 325 4.79 2.52 4.78
C LYS A 325 3.52 2.44 3.93
N ALA A 326 3.06 3.56 3.39
CA ALA A 326 1.85 3.62 2.55
C ALA A 326 2.01 2.89 1.20
N PHE A 327 3.24 2.72 0.72
CA PHE A 327 3.57 2.10 -0.56
C PHE A 327 3.91 0.61 -0.43
N LEU A 328 3.94 0.08 0.79
CA LEU A 328 4.25 -1.33 1.02
C LEU A 328 3.09 -2.24 0.64
N ALA A 329 3.41 -3.40 0.06
CA ALA A 329 2.41 -4.39 -0.30
C ALA A 329 1.81 -5.17 0.89
N GLU A 330 2.26 -4.89 2.12
CA GLU A 330 1.71 -5.50 3.34
C GLU A 330 0.21 -5.23 3.47
N GLY A 331 -0.26 -4.06 3.03
CA GLY A 331 -1.68 -3.73 2.99
C GLY A 331 -2.48 -4.69 2.10
N LYS A 332 -1.93 -5.04 0.93
CA LYS A 332 -2.53 -5.97 -0.03
C LYS A 332 -2.48 -7.42 0.46
N GLU A 333 -1.37 -7.83 1.09
CA GLU A 333 -1.27 -9.14 1.75
C GLU A 333 -2.29 -9.28 2.89
N SER A 334 -2.45 -8.22 3.70
CA SER A 334 -3.45 -8.17 4.76
C SER A 334 -4.86 -8.24 4.18
N CYS A 335 -5.12 -7.56 3.07
CA CYS A 335 -6.39 -7.66 2.34
C CYS A 335 -6.68 -9.10 1.88
N THR A 336 -5.67 -9.82 1.40
CA THR A 336 -5.81 -11.24 1.02
C THR A 336 -6.25 -12.13 2.19
N LYS A 337 -5.78 -11.84 3.41
CA LYS A 337 -6.27 -12.52 4.63
C LYS A 337 -7.74 -12.20 4.91
N SER A 338 -8.15 -10.94 4.75
CA SER A 338 -9.57 -10.55 4.84
C SER A 338 -10.43 -11.27 3.80
N VAL A 339 -9.97 -11.33 2.54
CA VAL A 339 -10.67 -12.05 1.45
C VAL A 339 -10.96 -13.49 1.84
N ARG A 340 -9.96 -14.24 2.32
CA ARG A 340 -10.12 -15.64 2.75
C ARG A 340 -11.13 -15.74 3.90
N LYS A 341 -10.97 -14.91 4.93
CA LYS A 341 -11.88 -14.88 6.10
C LYS A 341 -13.33 -14.59 5.69
N TYR A 342 -13.53 -13.62 4.80
CA TYR A 342 -14.85 -13.20 4.35
C TYR A 342 -15.49 -14.28 3.49
N ARG A 343 -14.73 -14.88 2.57
CA ARG A 343 -15.17 -16.00 1.75
C ARG A 343 -15.64 -17.20 2.59
N GLU A 344 -14.89 -17.54 3.63
CA GLU A 344 -15.15 -18.71 4.47
C GLU A 344 -16.36 -18.52 5.39
N ASN A 345 -16.47 -17.34 6.00
CA ASN A 345 -17.35 -17.14 7.16
C ASN A 345 -18.48 -16.11 6.95
N LEU A 346 -18.30 -15.14 6.06
CA LEU A 346 -19.17 -13.95 6.00
C LEU A 346 -19.87 -13.75 4.64
N ALA A 347 -19.52 -14.53 3.63
CA ALA A 347 -20.12 -14.49 2.30
C ALA A 347 -21.12 -15.64 2.13
N ARG A 348 -22.24 -15.36 1.45
CA ARG A 348 -23.23 -16.38 1.09
C ARG A 348 -22.58 -17.43 0.19
N LYS A 349 -22.91 -18.69 0.41
CA LYS A 349 -22.39 -19.85 -0.35
C LYS A 349 -23.43 -20.39 -1.34
N VAL A 350 -24.25 -19.48 -1.90
CA VAL A 350 -25.36 -19.80 -2.81
C VAL A 350 -24.91 -19.89 -4.26
N SER A 351 -24.02 -18.99 -4.68
CA SER A 351 -23.41 -18.98 -6.00
C SER A 351 -22.03 -18.32 -5.90
N PHE A 352 -21.18 -18.56 -6.89
CA PHE A 352 -19.88 -17.90 -6.98
C PHE A 352 -20.02 -16.37 -7.05
N GLU A 353 -20.94 -15.87 -7.88
CA GLU A 353 -21.17 -14.44 -8.07
C GLU A 353 -21.59 -13.76 -6.76
N THR A 354 -22.58 -14.31 -6.07
CA THR A 354 -23.03 -13.76 -4.79
C THR A 354 -21.93 -13.81 -3.73
N ASN A 355 -21.12 -14.87 -3.72
CA ASN A 355 -19.99 -14.99 -2.81
C ASN A 355 -18.94 -13.89 -3.03
N ILE A 356 -18.55 -13.65 -4.29
CA ILE A 356 -17.60 -12.59 -4.65
C ILE A 356 -18.18 -11.20 -4.36
N MET A 357 -19.45 -10.97 -4.67
CA MET A 357 -20.12 -9.70 -4.38
C MET A 357 -20.12 -9.39 -2.88
N ASP A 358 -20.42 -10.38 -2.03
CA ASP A 358 -20.39 -10.21 -0.58
C ASP A 358 -18.98 -9.88 -0.06
N ILE A 359 -17.94 -10.50 -0.62
CA ILE A 359 -16.54 -10.18 -0.29
C ILE A 359 -16.24 -8.73 -0.69
N PHE A 360 -16.61 -8.32 -1.90
CA PHE A 360 -16.35 -6.97 -2.42
C PHE A 360 -17.03 -5.89 -1.59
N VAL A 361 -18.31 -6.07 -1.27
CA VAL A 361 -19.08 -5.14 -0.42
C VAL A 361 -18.42 -5.01 0.95
N ARG A 362 -18.00 -6.12 1.57
CA ARG A 362 -17.35 -6.09 2.89
C ARG A 362 -15.99 -5.41 2.86
N LEU A 363 -15.17 -5.67 1.83
CA LEU A 363 -13.88 -4.99 1.66
C LEU A 363 -14.08 -3.48 1.47
N THR A 364 -15.08 -3.09 0.69
CA THR A 364 -15.43 -1.67 0.47
C THR A 364 -15.86 -1.01 1.77
N SER A 365 -16.72 -1.66 2.57
CA SER A 365 -17.12 -1.14 3.89
C SER A 365 -15.93 -1.08 4.86
N GLN A 366 -15.01 -2.05 4.80
CA GLN A 366 -13.81 -2.08 5.64
C GLN A 366 -12.86 -0.92 5.33
N SER A 367 -12.73 -0.52 4.06
CA SER A 367 -11.85 0.55 3.60
C SER A 367 -12.52 1.93 3.52
N TYR A 368 -13.82 2.03 3.79
CA TYR A 368 -14.55 3.29 3.71
C TYR A 368 -14.02 4.29 4.75
N PRO A 369 -13.42 5.43 4.34
CA PRO A 369 -12.67 6.32 5.23
C PRO A 369 -13.46 6.79 6.44
N THR A 370 -14.73 7.15 6.22
CA THR A 370 -15.64 7.57 7.30
C THR A 370 -15.78 6.47 8.36
N LEU A 371 -16.02 5.21 7.95
CA LEU A 371 -16.17 4.09 8.88
C LEU A 371 -14.85 3.71 9.56
N VAL A 372 -13.72 3.84 8.86
CA VAL A 372 -12.39 3.64 9.45
C VAL A 372 -12.12 4.67 10.55
N ASN A 373 -12.50 5.93 10.34
CA ASN A 373 -12.35 7.01 11.31
C ASN A 373 -13.32 6.89 12.50
N TYR A 374 -14.47 6.23 12.31
CA TYR A 374 -15.40 5.91 13.40
C TYR A 374 -14.98 4.72 14.26
N ARG A 375 -13.86 4.04 13.96
CA ARG A 375 -13.44 2.87 14.74
C ARG A 375 -13.24 3.23 16.20
N THR A 376 -13.78 2.38 17.06
CA THR A 376 -13.73 2.51 18.51
C THR A 376 -12.28 2.57 18.98
N ILE A 377 -11.97 3.57 19.81
CA ILE A 377 -10.70 3.64 20.51
C ILE A 377 -10.62 2.38 21.37
N LEU A 378 -9.61 1.54 21.11
CA LEU A 378 -9.43 0.29 21.85
C LEU A 378 -9.26 0.60 23.34
N THR A 379 -10.21 0.17 24.17
CA THR A 379 -10.11 0.26 25.63
C THR A 379 -9.50 -1.02 26.16
N CYS A 380 -8.42 -0.90 26.91
CA CYS A 380 -7.78 -2.04 27.54
C CYS A 380 -8.67 -2.57 28.67
N GLU A 381 -9.08 -3.84 28.59
CA GLU A 381 -9.91 -4.48 29.61
C GLU A 381 -9.22 -4.56 30.99
N ARG A 382 -7.89 -4.44 31.04
CA ARG A 382 -7.11 -4.55 32.28
C ARG A 382 -6.96 -3.22 33.04
N CYS A 383 -6.74 -2.11 32.34
CA CYS A 383 -6.51 -0.81 32.96
C CYS A 383 -7.56 0.25 32.63
N GLY A 384 -8.53 -0.07 31.77
CA GLY A 384 -9.56 0.87 31.30
C GLY A 384 -9.05 2.00 30.41
N GLN A 385 -7.74 2.14 30.20
CA GLN A 385 -7.19 3.18 29.34
C GLN A 385 -7.42 2.88 27.86
N SER A 386 -7.64 3.94 27.11
CA SER A 386 -7.87 3.89 25.68
C SER A 386 -6.54 3.87 24.90
N GLY A 387 -6.56 3.35 23.67
CA GLY A 387 -5.40 3.30 22.76
C GLY A 387 -4.54 2.02 22.84
N HIS A 388 -4.90 1.02 23.64
CA HIS A 388 -4.16 -0.24 23.71
C HIS A 388 -5.02 -1.45 24.10
N THR A 389 -4.50 -2.65 23.84
CA THR A 389 -5.13 -3.94 24.23
C THR A 389 -4.43 -4.54 25.46
N THR A 390 -5.03 -5.54 26.10
CA THR A 390 -4.40 -6.30 27.20
C THR A 390 -3.10 -7.02 26.80
N ARG A 391 -2.89 -7.27 25.50
CA ARG A 391 -1.67 -7.90 24.95
C ARG A 391 -0.53 -6.91 24.75
N SER A 392 -0.83 -5.65 24.47
CA SER A 392 0.17 -4.57 24.52
C SER A 392 0.51 -4.29 25.98
N LYS A 393 1.79 -3.98 26.27
CA LYS A 393 2.30 -3.72 27.63
C LYS A 393 1.43 -2.71 28.37
N CYS A 394 0.49 -3.21 29.16
CA CYS A 394 -0.49 -2.44 29.92
C CYS A 394 0.23 -1.75 31.08
N CYS A 395 0.31 -0.41 31.04
CA CYS A 395 0.63 0.61 32.07
C CYS A 395 1.89 0.45 32.97
N ASN A 396 2.37 -0.76 33.26
CA ASN A 396 3.35 -1.00 34.33
C ASN A 396 4.73 -1.48 33.83
N ALA A 397 5.00 -1.44 32.52
CA ALA A 397 6.27 -1.92 31.95
C ALA A 397 6.96 -0.91 31.01
N MET A 398 6.71 0.39 31.19
CA MET A 398 7.47 1.45 30.53
C MET A 398 8.66 1.83 31.41
N ASN A 399 9.68 0.97 31.45
CA ASN A 399 11.00 1.43 31.84
C ASN A 399 11.45 2.45 30.77
N ASN A 400 11.48 3.72 31.16
CA ASN A 400 11.81 4.90 30.37
C ASN A 400 13.31 5.00 30.03
N GLN A 401 13.96 3.91 29.65
CA GLN A 401 15.25 3.99 28.99
C GLN A 401 15.01 3.92 27.49
N LYS A 402 15.09 5.08 26.81
CA LYS A 402 15.15 5.10 25.34
C LYS A 402 16.38 4.31 24.93
N THR A 403 16.16 3.23 24.19
CA THR A 403 17.24 2.41 23.64
C THR A 403 18.05 3.23 22.63
N SER A 404 19.26 2.78 22.31
CA SER A 404 20.09 3.42 21.27
C SER A 404 19.34 3.51 19.94
N ILE A 405 18.58 2.46 19.59
CA ILE A 405 17.72 2.40 18.41
C ILE A 405 16.62 3.46 18.47
N GLN A 406 15.91 3.59 19.60
CA GLN A 406 14.84 4.57 19.73
C GLN A 406 15.38 6.01 19.67
N THR A 407 16.56 6.24 20.22
CA THR A 407 17.24 7.53 20.17
C THR A 407 17.60 7.91 18.73
N LEU A 408 18.24 7.00 17.99
CA LEU A 408 18.54 7.20 16.57
C LEU A 408 17.29 7.45 15.74
N PHE A 409 16.25 6.63 15.94
CA PHE A 409 14.98 6.82 15.24
C PHE A 409 14.35 8.20 15.50
N THR A 410 14.39 8.68 16.75
CA THR A 410 13.88 10.02 17.11
C THR A 410 14.73 11.13 16.47
N THR A 411 16.04 10.96 16.32
CA THR A 411 16.89 11.92 15.60
C THR A 411 16.57 11.95 14.10
N LEU A 412 16.19 10.81 13.53
CA LEU A 412 15.90 10.66 12.11
C LEU A 412 14.47 11.06 11.72
N THR A 413 13.58 11.31 12.68
CA THR A 413 12.17 11.59 12.42
C THR A 413 11.69 12.80 13.21
N SER A 414 10.79 13.59 12.63
CA SER A 414 10.05 14.60 13.39
C SER A 414 8.76 13.99 13.94
N ASN A 415 8.28 14.48 15.09
CA ASN A 415 7.04 14.04 15.74
C ASN A 415 5.75 14.31 14.92
N THR A 416 5.86 14.88 13.71
CA THR A 416 4.72 15.08 12.81
C THR A 416 4.46 13.81 12.00
N ASP A 417 3.31 13.21 12.21
CA ASP A 417 2.77 12.18 11.33
C ASP A 417 2.42 12.79 9.98
N CYS A 418 2.86 12.16 8.89
CA CYS A 418 2.55 12.63 7.53
C CYS A 418 1.16 12.23 7.03
N LEU A 419 0.44 11.40 7.81
CA LEU A 419 -0.91 10.98 7.49
C LEU A 419 -1.90 11.90 8.21
N SER A 420 -2.13 13.07 7.62
CA SER A 420 -3.30 13.93 7.89
C SER A 420 -4.16 14.02 6.64
#